data_AF-A0A4D4LK09-F1
#
_entry.id   AF-A0A4D4LK09-F1
#
_cell.length_a   1.000
_cell.length_b   1.000
_cell.length_c   1.000
_cell.angle_alpha   90.00
_cell.angle_beta   90.00
_cell.angle_gamma   90.00
#
_symmetry.space_group_name_H-M   'P 1'
#
loop_
_entity.id
_entity.type
_entity.pdbx_description
1 polymer ?
#
loop_
_entity_poly.entity_id
_entity_poly.type
_entity_poly.pdbx_seq_one_letter_code
_entity_poly.pdbx_strand_id
1 'polypeptide(L)'
;MQQEQPAHRSESRCPACQTPLTDELTGVLDRRRWDHHASQALLQARHKPWPLALILVDLDRFKDINDLYGHPAGDAVLRAAATALRHHSGERGIVGRYGGHTGDEFLILLPDTNLEAALAVARSIQVHISSLSVPAMTSCESAVTITGWTVSMGVAACTDLIPGDLSELLLECDVALRDAKRSGGNQICIAGSQAAASHRERNPRVEEVHQLADGEVCIPLTRYLKATPYAPRSLVLSSESAHRLHADLTAVLDQLAHTEQ
;
A
#
# COMPACT_ATOMS: atom_id res chain seq x y z
N MET A 1 49.28 -9.53 7.39
CA MET A 1 48.29 -8.85 6.54
C MET A 1 47.10 -9.80 6.40
N GLN A 2 46.18 -9.75 7.37
CA GLN A 2 44.93 -10.52 7.32
C GLN A 2 43.88 -9.60 6.70
N GLN A 3 43.27 -10.04 5.60
CA GLN A 3 42.13 -9.36 4.99
C GLN A 3 40.90 -9.70 5.81
N GLU A 4 40.28 -8.68 6.42
CA GLU A 4 38.95 -8.77 7.02
C GLU A 4 37.91 -8.84 5.88
N GLN A 5 37.17 -9.96 5.81
CA GLN A 5 35.99 -10.10 4.98
C GLN A 5 34.79 -9.46 5.70
N PRO A 6 33.92 -8.68 5.02
CA PRO A 6 32.71 -8.18 5.65
C PRO A 6 31.71 -9.33 5.82
N ALA A 7 31.15 -9.43 7.03
CA ALA A 7 30.17 -10.43 7.43
C ALA A 7 28.83 -10.21 6.71
N HIS A 8 28.62 -10.82 5.56
CA HIS A 8 27.32 -10.89 4.89
C HIS A 8 26.44 -11.92 5.63
N ARG A 9 25.81 -11.50 6.73
CA ARG A 9 24.99 -12.40 7.56
C ARG A 9 23.74 -12.88 6.83
N SER A 10 23.53 -14.18 6.97
CA SER A 10 22.49 -15.04 6.44
C SER A 10 21.14 -14.81 7.12
N GLU A 11 20.29 -13.95 6.56
CA GLU A 11 18.88 -13.79 6.98
C GLU A 11 17.93 -13.85 5.78
N SER A 12 18.13 -14.82 4.88
CA SER A 12 17.24 -15.00 3.71
C SER A 12 16.00 -15.84 4.01
N ARG A 13 15.92 -16.52 5.17
CA ARG A 13 14.85 -17.46 5.52
C ARG A 13 14.42 -17.32 6.97
N CYS A 14 13.13 -17.52 7.23
CA CYS A 14 12.58 -17.53 8.59
C CYS A 14 13.18 -18.70 9.40
N PRO A 15 13.72 -18.47 10.61
CA PRO A 15 14.33 -19.54 11.42
C PRO A 15 13.35 -20.67 11.80
N ALA A 16 12.07 -20.33 11.96
CA ALA A 16 11.06 -21.29 12.44
C ALA A 16 10.47 -22.15 11.31
N CYS A 17 10.23 -21.59 10.13
CA CYS A 17 9.53 -22.28 9.03
C CYS A 17 10.30 -22.29 7.71
N GLN A 18 11.54 -21.81 7.70
CA GLN A 18 12.45 -21.76 6.54
C GLN A 18 11.93 -21.04 5.29
N THR A 19 10.77 -20.38 5.36
CA THR A 19 10.20 -19.64 4.22
C THR A 19 11.04 -18.39 3.93
N PRO A 20 11.28 -18.06 2.64
CA PRO A 20 12.03 -16.88 2.24
C PRO A 20 11.47 -15.62 2.91
N LEU A 21 12.33 -14.77 3.46
CA LEU A 21 11.92 -13.51 4.11
C LEU A 21 11.64 -12.39 3.10
N THR A 22 12.00 -12.62 1.85
CA THR A 22 11.96 -11.69 0.74
C THR A 22 11.17 -12.27 -0.42
N ASP A 23 10.56 -11.40 -1.22
CA ASP A 23 10.03 -11.74 -2.53
C ASP A 23 11.18 -12.27 -3.42
N GLU A 24 11.00 -13.47 -3.97
CA GLU A 24 12.07 -14.18 -4.71
C GLU A 24 12.48 -13.44 -5.99
N LEU A 25 11.54 -12.72 -6.62
CA LEU A 25 11.77 -12.04 -7.88
C LEU A 25 12.56 -10.74 -7.69
N THR A 26 12.15 -9.93 -6.71
CA THR A 26 12.62 -8.56 -6.52
C THR A 26 13.61 -8.41 -5.38
N GLY A 27 13.68 -9.41 -4.50
CA GLY A 27 14.51 -9.44 -3.32
C GLY A 27 14.04 -8.52 -2.19
N VAL A 28 13.04 -7.64 -2.38
CA VAL A 28 12.46 -6.80 -1.30
C VAL A 28 11.66 -7.66 -0.32
N LEU A 29 11.22 -7.10 0.80
CA LEU A 29 10.38 -7.85 1.75
C LEU A 29 9.10 -8.30 1.05
N ASP A 30 8.66 -9.52 1.33
CA ASP A 30 7.28 -9.88 1.01
C ASP A 30 6.31 -9.16 1.96
N ARG A 31 5.01 -9.21 1.63
CA ARG A 31 3.97 -8.56 2.42
C ARG A 31 4.02 -8.93 3.90
N ARG A 32 4.15 -10.21 4.22
CA ARG A 32 4.10 -10.69 5.62
C ARG A 32 5.23 -10.09 6.44
N ARG A 33 6.44 -10.01 5.88
CA ARG A 33 7.61 -9.47 6.59
C ARG A 33 7.54 -7.96 6.64
N TRP A 34 7.09 -7.32 5.55
CA TRP A 34 6.86 -5.89 5.54
C TRP A 34 5.89 -5.49 6.66
N ASP A 35 4.76 -6.21 6.83
CA ASP A 35 3.80 -5.96 7.90
C ASP A 35 4.41 -6.08 9.30
N HIS A 36 5.25 -7.10 9.50
CA HIS A 36 5.96 -7.29 10.75
C HIS A 36 6.88 -6.10 11.05
N HIS A 37 7.75 -5.71 10.11
CA HIS A 37 8.67 -4.59 10.28
C HIS A 37 7.94 -3.24 10.44
N ALA A 38 6.88 -3.02 9.66
CA ALA A 38 6.05 -1.83 9.75
C ALA A 38 5.37 -1.70 11.12
N SER A 39 4.82 -2.81 11.64
CA SER A 39 4.23 -2.84 12.98
C SER A 39 5.25 -2.50 14.07
N GLN A 40 6.49 -3.01 13.97
CA GLN A 40 7.56 -2.68 14.92
C GLN A 40 7.96 -1.21 14.84
N ALA A 41 8.10 -0.66 13.63
CA ALA A 41 8.42 0.76 13.44
C ALA A 41 7.32 1.67 14.01
N LEU A 42 6.05 1.30 13.80
CA LEU A 42 4.91 2.02 14.37
C LEU A 42 4.92 2.01 15.90
N LEU A 43 5.16 0.84 16.50
CA LEU A 43 5.29 0.71 17.96
C LEU A 43 6.41 1.60 18.51
N GLN A 44 7.56 1.65 17.83
CA GLN A 44 8.67 2.52 18.21
C GLN A 44 8.29 4.00 18.13
N ALA A 45 7.59 4.41 17.06
CA ALA A 45 7.10 5.78 16.88
C ALA A 45 6.07 6.20 17.94
N ARG A 46 5.32 5.25 18.53
CA ARG A 46 4.41 5.53 19.66
C ARG A 46 5.15 5.82 20.96
N HIS A 47 6.30 5.19 21.18
CA HIS A 47 7.11 5.39 22.39
C HIS A 47 8.02 6.62 22.29
N LYS A 48 8.48 6.93 21.09
CA LYS A 48 9.28 8.11 20.79
C LYS A 48 8.66 8.81 19.58
N PRO A 49 7.94 9.92 19.77
CA PRO A 49 7.17 10.54 18.70
C PRO A 49 8.11 11.07 17.63
N TRP A 50 8.29 10.25 16.60
CA TRP A 50 9.06 10.54 15.42
C TRP A 50 8.13 10.46 14.21
N PRO A 51 8.31 11.35 13.23
CA PRO A 51 7.44 11.36 12.07
C PRO A 51 7.59 10.06 11.29
N LEU A 52 6.47 9.55 10.79
CA LEU A 52 6.41 8.33 10.01
C LEU A 52 5.67 8.63 8.71
N ALA A 53 6.26 8.25 7.58
CA ALA A 53 5.62 8.39 6.28
C ALA A 53 5.52 7.04 5.57
N LEU A 54 4.47 6.87 4.79
CA LEU A 54 4.19 5.71 3.98
C LEU A 54 4.02 6.15 2.53
N ILE A 55 4.59 5.36 1.62
CA ILE A 55 4.43 5.52 0.18
C ILE A 55 3.93 4.18 -0.37
N LEU A 56 2.79 4.21 -1.04
CA LEU A 56 2.29 3.11 -1.86
C LEU A 56 2.63 3.43 -3.32
N VAL A 57 3.24 2.47 -4.02
CA VAL A 57 3.79 2.63 -5.37
C VAL A 57 3.17 1.58 -6.27
N ASP A 58 2.68 1.96 -7.44
CA ASP A 58 2.15 1.04 -8.44
C ASP A 58 2.68 1.39 -9.83
N LEU A 59 3.20 0.39 -10.55
CA LEU A 59 3.76 0.55 -11.90
C LEU A 59 2.63 0.83 -12.91
N ASP A 60 2.71 1.97 -13.58
CA ASP A 60 1.72 2.34 -14.57
C ASP A 60 1.74 1.40 -15.77
N ARG A 61 0.57 0.87 -16.13
CA ARG A 61 0.37 0.03 -17.31
C ARG A 61 1.28 -1.21 -17.34
N PHE A 62 1.60 -1.77 -16.18
CA PHE A 62 2.47 -2.96 -16.09
C PHE A 62 1.92 -4.17 -16.85
N LYS A 63 0.59 -4.33 -16.88
CA LYS A 63 -0.07 -5.36 -17.70
C LYS A 63 0.26 -5.22 -19.18
N ASP A 64 0.32 -4.00 -19.73
CA ASP A 64 0.66 -3.77 -21.14
C ASP A 64 2.10 -4.22 -21.45
N ILE A 65 3.03 -4.05 -20.51
CA ILE A 65 4.41 -4.54 -20.66
C ILE A 65 4.43 -6.07 -20.74
N ASN A 66 3.69 -6.74 -19.86
CA ASN A 66 3.55 -8.20 -19.89
C ASN A 66 2.88 -8.70 -21.17
N ASP A 67 1.80 -8.04 -21.59
CA ASP A 67 1.03 -8.44 -22.75
C ASP A 67 1.83 -8.21 -24.05
N LEU A 68 2.67 -7.17 -24.10
CA LEU A 68 3.47 -6.82 -25.28
C LEU A 68 4.80 -7.60 -25.38
N TYR A 69 5.52 -7.75 -24.27
CA TYR A 69 6.88 -8.31 -24.26
C TYR A 69 6.97 -9.67 -23.56
N GLY A 70 5.96 -10.04 -22.77
CA GLY A 70 5.93 -11.27 -21.99
C GLY A 70 6.35 -11.10 -20.54
N HIS A 71 6.02 -12.09 -19.71
CA HIS A 71 6.37 -12.11 -18.30
C HIS A 71 7.86 -11.96 -17.98
N PRO A 72 8.82 -12.55 -18.74
CA PRO A 72 10.25 -12.35 -18.45
C PRO A 72 10.68 -10.87 -18.54
N ALA A 73 10.03 -10.11 -19.42
CA ALA A 73 10.21 -8.67 -19.54
C ALA A 73 9.58 -7.90 -18.38
N GLY A 74 8.35 -8.25 -17.97
CA GLY A 74 7.74 -7.69 -16.77
C GLY A 74 8.56 -7.94 -15.50
N ASP A 75 9.11 -9.14 -15.35
CA ASP A 75 10.00 -9.52 -14.25
C ASP A 75 11.26 -8.65 -14.20
N ALA A 76 11.84 -8.31 -15.36
CA ALA A 76 12.98 -7.40 -15.43
C ALA A 76 12.61 -5.99 -14.96
N VAL A 77 11.43 -5.50 -15.33
CA VAL A 77 10.91 -4.20 -14.88
C VAL A 77 10.65 -4.19 -13.38
N LEU A 78 10.06 -5.25 -12.82
CA LEU A 78 9.84 -5.37 -11.38
C LEU A 78 11.16 -5.37 -10.58
N ARG A 79 12.20 -6.06 -11.07
CA ARG A 79 13.54 -6.02 -10.48
C ARG A 79 14.16 -4.62 -10.53
N ALA A 80 14.01 -3.93 -11.66
CA ALA A 80 14.52 -2.57 -11.83
C ALA A 80 13.80 -1.59 -10.89
N ALA A 81 12.47 -1.69 -10.79
CA ALA A 81 11.67 -0.90 -9.86
C ALA A 81 12.12 -1.14 -8.41
N ALA A 82 12.16 -2.39 -7.95
CA ALA A 82 12.57 -2.73 -6.59
C ALA A 82 13.98 -2.21 -6.24
N THR A 83 14.91 -2.25 -7.19
CA THR A 83 16.26 -1.69 -7.03
C THR A 83 16.22 -0.18 -6.84
N ALA A 84 15.45 0.54 -7.68
CA ALA A 84 15.29 1.99 -7.57
C ALA A 84 14.60 2.41 -6.26
N LEU A 85 13.55 1.68 -5.84
CA LEU A 85 12.84 1.92 -4.58
C LEU A 85 13.78 1.76 -3.39
N ARG A 86 14.56 0.68 -3.33
CA ARG A 86 15.55 0.44 -2.28
C ARG A 86 16.62 1.52 -2.21
N HIS A 87 17.15 1.92 -3.36
CA HIS A 87 18.18 2.95 -3.44
C HIS A 87 17.72 4.26 -2.79
N HIS A 88 16.50 4.72 -3.13
CA HIS A 88 15.98 6.00 -2.66
C HIS A 88 15.36 5.96 -1.26
N SER A 89 15.00 4.78 -0.76
CA SER A 89 14.44 4.63 0.59
C SER A 89 15.50 4.71 1.70
N GLY A 90 16.80 4.64 1.34
CA GLY A 90 17.91 4.68 2.28
C GLY A 90 17.97 3.49 3.24
N GLU A 91 18.89 3.54 4.21
CA GLU A 91 19.14 2.41 5.14
C GLU A 91 17.98 2.11 6.10
N ARG A 92 17.19 3.13 6.44
CA ARG A 92 16.07 3.00 7.40
C ARG A 92 14.73 2.72 6.71
N GLY A 93 14.67 2.86 5.38
CA GLY A 93 13.45 2.65 4.62
C GLY A 93 13.10 1.16 4.53
N ILE A 94 11.85 0.83 4.85
CA ILE A 94 11.35 -0.54 4.81
C ILE A 94 10.58 -0.72 3.51
N VAL A 95 11.21 -1.37 2.54
CA VAL A 95 10.65 -1.62 1.21
C VAL A 95 10.10 -3.04 1.13
N GLY A 96 8.86 -3.17 0.67
CA GLY A 96 8.22 -4.46 0.44
C GLY A 96 7.37 -4.47 -0.82
N ARG A 97 7.09 -5.66 -1.32
CA ARG A 97 6.14 -5.89 -2.42
C ARG A 97 4.79 -6.25 -1.78
N TYR A 98 3.80 -5.38 -1.97
CA TYR A 98 2.48 -5.54 -1.35
C TYR A 98 1.74 -6.74 -1.94
N GLY A 99 1.78 -6.84 -3.27
CA GLY A 99 1.07 -7.86 -4.01
C GLY A 99 -0.43 -7.56 -4.14
N GLY A 100 -0.83 -7.11 -5.31
CA GLY A 100 -2.21 -7.06 -5.79
C GLY A 100 -2.50 -8.18 -6.82
N HIS A 101 -3.52 -8.02 -7.64
CA HIS A 101 -3.88 -9.02 -8.67
C HIS A 101 -2.77 -9.26 -9.71
N THR A 102 -2.01 -8.21 -10.04
CA THR A 102 -0.92 -8.21 -11.03
C THR A 102 0.47 -8.23 -10.40
N GLY A 103 0.57 -8.07 -9.07
CA GLY A 103 1.83 -8.15 -8.33
C GLY A 103 2.79 -6.97 -8.55
N ASP A 104 2.31 -5.83 -8.99
CA ASP A 104 3.05 -4.62 -9.38
C ASP A 104 3.05 -3.50 -8.33
N GLU A 105 2.49 -3.78 -7.16
CA GLU A 105 2.40 -2.84 -6.05
C GLU A 105 3.55 -3.03 -5.04
N PHE A 106 4.14 -1.91 -4.63
CA PHE A 106 5.19 -1.83 -3.63
C PHE A 106 4.81 -0.86 -2.51
N LEU A 107 5.41 -1.09 -1.35
CA LEU A 107 5.25 -0.27 -0.16
C LEU A 107 6.60 0.19 0.34
N ILE A 108 6.67 1.44 0.77
CA ILE A 108 7.84 2.02 1.42
C ILE A 108 7.38 2.69 2.71
N LEU A 109 7.81 2.17 3.85
CA LEU A 109 7.69 2.87 5.13
C LEU A 109 9.00 3.62 5.42
N LEU A 110 8.88 4.90 5.76
CA LEU A 110 10.00 5.79 6.07
C LEU A 110 9.89 6.24 7.54
N PRO A 111 10.58 5.57 8.47
CA PRO A 111 10.72 6.02 9.85
C PRO A 111 11.49 7.34 9.93
N ASP A 112 11.18 8.17 10.93
CA ASP A 112 11.87 9.44 11.18
C ASP A 112 11.83 10.38 9.96
N THR A 113 10.71 10.34 9.22
CA THR A 113 10.54 11.05 7.96
C THR A 113 9.20 11.78 7.94
N ASN A 114 9.25 13.11 7.78
CA ASN A 114 8.06 13.94 7.63
C ASN A 114 7.53 13.92 6.19
N LEU A 115 6.35 14.52 5.97
CA LEU A 115 5.70 14.53 4.65
C LEU A 115 6.57 15.15 3.55
N GLU A 116 7.25 16.27 3.82
CA GLU A 116 8.08 16.96 2.84
C GLU A 116 9.25 16.08 2.38
N ALA A 117 9.95 15.45 3.32
CA ALA A 117 11.04 14.52 3.04
C ALA A 117 10.53 13.27 2.29
N ALA A 118 9.38 12.73 2.67
CA ALA A 118 8.76 11.60 1.97
C ALA A 118 8.41 11.95 0.52
N LEU A 119 7.94 13.17 0.26
CA LEU A 119 7.69 13.65 -1.10
C LEU A 119 8.97 13.83 -1.92
N ALA A 120 10.06 14.26 -1.30
CA ALA A 120 11.36 14.32 -1.96
C ALA A 120 11.84 12.92 -2.38
N VAL A 121 11.66 11.92 -1.51
CA VAL A 121 11.94 10.50 -1.83
C VAL A 121 11.05 10.02 -2.98
N ALA A 122 9.74 10.25 -2.91
CA ALA A 122 8.80 9.87 -3.97
C ALA A 122 9.16 10.50 -5.32
N ARG A 123 9.48 11.80 -5.36
CA ARG A 123 9.91 12.49 -6.60
C ARG A 123 11.21 11.90 -7.15
N SER A 124 12.17 11.60 -6.28
CA SER A 124 13.45 10.99 -6.69
C SER A 124 13.24 9.61 -7.31
N ILE A 125 12.34 8.80 -6.72
CA ILE A 125 11.91 7.52 -7.28
C ILE A 125 11.27 7.71 -8.65
N GLN A 126 10.32 8.64 -8.78
CA GLN A 126 9.59 8.90 -10.02
C GLN A 126 10.54 9.27 -11.17
N VAL A 127 11.45 10.21 -10.92
CA VAL A 127 12.45 10.68 -11.88
C VAL A 127 13.41 9.55 -12.26
N HIS A 128 13.90 8.80 -11.27
CA HIS A 128 14.80 7.69 -11.55
C HIS A 128 14.11 6.63 -12.41
N ILE A 129 12.93 6.14 -12.01
CA ILE A 129 12.20 5.10 -12.75
C ILE A 129 11.89 5.53 -14.19
N SER A 130 11.38 6.75 -14.38
CA SER A 130 11.05 7.24 -15.73
C SER A 130 12.28 7.38 -16.65
N SER A 131 13.48 7.47 -16.08
CA SER A 131 14.75 7.50 -16.83
C SER A 131 15.35 6.12 -17.12
N LEU A 132 14.83 5.05 -16.51
CA LEU A 132 15.42 3.71 -16.65
C LEU A 132 15.15 3.11 -18.03
N SER A 133 16.23 2.57 -18.61
CA SER A 133 16.16 1.64 -19.73
C SER A 133 16.47 0.24 -19.22
N VAL A 134 15.54 -0.70 -19.37
CA VAL A 134 15.62 -2.05 -18.80
C VAL A 134 15.85 -3.06 -19.91
N PRO A 135 17.08 -3.62 -20.04
CA PRO A 135 17.33 -4.74 -20.93
C PRO A 135 16.57 -5.98 -20.44
N ALA A 136 15.88 -6.66 -21.35
CA ALA A 136 15.09 -7.84 -21.04
C ALA A 136 15.05 -8.82 -22.22
N MET A 137 14.58 -10.04 -21.93
CA MET A 137 14.23 -11.03 -22.94
C MET A 137 12.71 -11.08 -23.07
N THR A 138 12.21 -11.20 -24.30
CA THR A 138 10.79 -11.45 -24.55
C THR A 138 10.45 -12.93 -24.37
N SER A 139 9.15 -13.27 -24.36
CA SER A 139 8.70 -14.68 -24.38
C SER A 139 9.19 -15.49 -25.60
N CYS A 140 9.59 -14.83 -26.69
CA CYS A 140 10.15 -15.46 -27.88
C CYS A 140 11.69 -15.41 -27.91
N GLU A 141 12.33 -15.28 -26.75
CA GLU A 141 13.80 -15.27 -26.60
C GLU A 141 14.51 -14.19 -27.44
N SER A 142 13.82 -13.07 -27.69
CA SER A 142 14.41 -11.91 -28.36
C SER A 142 14.82 -10.86 -27.34
N ALA A 143 16.00 -10.26 -27.52
CA ALA A 143 16.46 -9.17 -26.67
C ALA A 143 15.65 -7.89 -26.96
N VAL A 144 15.19 -7.22 -25.90
CA VAL A 144 14.45 -5.95 -25.96
C VAL A 144 14.96 -5.00 -24.88
N THR A 145 14.81 -3.70 -25.09
CA THR A 145 15.05 -2.68 -24.06
C THR A 145 13.75 -1.94 -23.80
N ILE A 146 13.26 -2.00 -22.55
CA ILE A 146 12.01 -1.38 -22.14
C ILE A 146 12.32 0.02 -21.58
N THR A 147 11.65 1.03 -22.12
CA THR A 147 11.85 2.45 -21.78
C THR A 147 10.50 3.15 -21.59
N GLY A 148 10.48 4.28 -20.88
CA GLY A 148 9.29 5.14 -20.77
C GLY A 148 8.15 4.56 -19.92
N TRP A 149 8.45 3.53 -19.12
CA TRP A 149 7.55 3.06 -18.07
C TRP A 149 7.61 4.00 -16.87
N THR A 150 6.51 4.09 -16.12
CA THR A 150 6.32 5.08 -15.06
C THR A 150 5.67 4.45 -13.83
N VAL A 151 5.62 5.19 -12.73
CA VAL A 151 4.95 4.78 -11.49
C VAL A 151 4.03 5.89 -11.01
N SER A 152 2.93 5.49 -10.40
CA SER A 152 2.08 6.36 -9.62
C SER A 152 2.25 6.06 -8.14
N MET A 153 2.14 7.09 -7.30
CA MET A 153 2.41 6.99 -5.87
C MET A 153 1.37 7.73 -5.03
N GLY A 154 0.90 7.05 -3.99
CA GLY A 154 0.14 7.66 -2.89
C GLY A 154 1.05 7.84 -1.69
N VAL A 155 1.07 9.03 -1.11
CA VAL A 155 1.92 9.38 0.05
C VAL A 155 1.04 9.81 1.22
N ALA A 156 1.23 9.18 2.38
CA ALA A 156 0.63 9.63 3.63
C ALA A 156 1.70 9.78 4.71
N ALA A 157 1.49 10.68 5.66
CA ALA A 157 2.40 10.87 6.78
C ALA A 157 1.59 11.05 8.07
N CYS A 158 2.01 10.37 9.14
CA CYS A 158 1.48 10.61 10.47
C CYS A 158 1.96 11.98 10.94
N THR A 159 1.02 12.91 11.13
CA THR A 159 1.28 14.27 11.61
C THR A 159 1.13 14.42 13.13
N ASP A 160 0.43 13.48 13.77
CA ASP A 160 0.19 13.50 15.22
C ASP A 160 1.29 12.78 16.02
N LEU A 161 1.50 13.23 17.26
CA LEU A 161 2.41 12.63 18.25
C LEU A 161 2.03 11.19 18.63
N ILE A 162 0.85 10.71 18.23
CA ILE A 162 0.41 9.33 18.37
C ILE A 162 0.17 8.80 16.96
N PRO A 163 1.01 7.88 16.45
CA PRO A 163 0.74 7.22 15.18
C PRO A 163 -0.66 6.59 15.20
N GLY A 164 -1.48 6.91 14.19
CA GLY A 164 -2.69 6.15 13.87
C GLY A 164 -2.35 4.68 13.57
N ASP A 165 -3.37 3.83 13.44
CA ASP A 165 -3.13 2.44 13.06
C ASP A 165 -2.48 2.38 11.66
N LEU A 166 -1.56 1.42 11.44
CA LEU A 166 -0.94 1.20 10.13
C LEU A 166 -2.00 1.01 9.05
N SER A 167 -3.14 0.41 9.41
CA SER A 167 -4.31 0.23 8.56
C SER A 167 -4.90 1.55 8.06
N GLU A 168 -4.97 2.58 8.90
CA GLU A 168 -5.50 3.90 8.52
C GLU A 168 -4.52 4.60 7.58
N LEU A 169 -3.22 4.55 7.89
CA LEU A 169 -2.17 5.14 7.04
C LEU A 169 -2.11 4.46 5.66
N LEU A 170 -2.28 3.13 5.61
CA LEU A 170 -2.39 2.37 4.37
C LEU A 170 -3.63 2.77 3.57
N LEU A 171 -4.78 2.92 4.23
CA LEU A 171 -6.03 3.33 3.57
C LEU A 171 -5.90 4.73 2.96
N GLU A 172 -5.29 5.66 3.69
CA GLU A 172 -5.01 7.01 3.22
C GLU A 172 -4.07 7.02 2.01
N CYS A 173 -3.02 6.20 2.03
CA CYS A 173 -2.11 6.02 0.88
C CYS A 173 -2.83 5.42 -0.32
N ASP A 174 -3.69 4.43 -0.12
CA ASP A 174 -4.46 3.79 -1.19
C ASP A 174 -5.39 4.80 -1.90
N VAL A 175 -6.10 5.62 -1.12
CA VAL A 175 -6.95 6.69 -1.67
C VAL A 175 -6.11 7.63 -2.54
N ALA A 176 -4.97 8.09 -2.02
CA ALA A 176 -4.08 8.98 -2.77
C ALA A 176 -3.52 8.30 -4.04
N LEU A 177 -3.13 7.02 -3.98
CA LEU A 177 -2.65 6.30 -5.15
C LEU A 177 -3.74 6.17 -6.22
N ARG A 178 -4.98 5.87 -5.80
CA ARG A 178 -6.11 5.80 -6.73
C ARG A 178 -6.37 7.15 -7.40
N ASP A 179 -6.22 8.24 -6.68
CA ASP A 179 -6.32 9.59 -7.26
C ASP A 179 -5.22 9.82 -8.30
N ALA A 180 -3.96 9.45 -8.00
CA ALA A 180 -2.85 9.54 -8.96
C ALA A 180 -3.12 8.74 -10.25
N LYS A 181 -3.66 7.52 -10.12
CA LYS A 181 -4.03 6.68 -11.27
C LYS A 181 -5.18 7.28 -12.08
N ARG A 182 -6.21 7.81 -11.42
CA ARG A 182 -7.35 8.46 -12.07
C ARG A 182 -6.98 9.75 -12.81
N SER A 183 -5.94 10.45 -12.36
CA SER A 183 -5.42 11.65 -13.01
C SER A 183 -4.51 11.36 -14.22
N GLY A 184 -4.41 10.09 -14.67
CA GLY A 184 -3.69 9.71 -15.88
C GLY A 184 -2.36 8.98 -15.64
N GLY A 185 -2.05 8.64 -14.39
CA GLY A 185 -0.82 7.96 -14.01
C GLY A 185 0.41 8.85 -14.06
N ASN A 186 1.58 8.31 -13.69
CA ASN A 186 2.82 9.05 -13.51
C ASN A 186 2.66 10.27 -12.58
N GLN A 187 1.95 10.11 -11.46
CA GLN A 187 1.71 11.18 -10.50
C GLN A 187 2.00 10.76 -9.05
N ILE A 188 2.21 11.78 -8.22
CA ILE A 188 2.34 11.64 -6.77
C ILE A 188 1.18 12.41 -6.15
N CYS A 189 0.33 11.72 -5.39
CA CYS A 189 -0.78 12.32 -4.67
C CYS A 189 -0.56 12.15 -3.16
N ILE A 190 -1.04 13.12 -2.38
CA ILE A 190 -0.88 13.16 -0.92
C ILE A 190 -2.22 12.87 -0.26
N ALA A 191 -2.24 11.99 0.73
CA ALA A 191 -3.40 11.75 1.56
C ALA A 191 -3.89 13.03 2.23
N GLY A 192 -5.20 13.30 2.14
CA GLY A 192 -5.81 14.50 2.72
C GLY A 192 -5.51 15.81 1.99
N SER A 193 -4.64 15.81 0.97
CA SER A 193 -4.46 16.96 0.07
C SER A 193 -5.62 17.00 -0.91
N GLN A 194 -6.72 17.64 -0.48
CA GLN A 194 -7.78 18.00 -1.40
C GLN A 194 -7.25 19.01 -2.43
N ALA A 195 -6.98 18.54 -3.65
CA ALA A 195 -7.15 19.37 -4.86
C ALA A 195 -8.63 19.55 -5.24
N ALA A 196 -9.55 19.24 -4.32
CA ALA A 196 -10.97 19.60 -4.36
C ALA A 196 -11.38 20.15 -2.99
N ALA A 197 -10.83 21.32 -2.64
CA ALA A 197 -11.27 22.11 -1.50
C ALA A 197 -12.69 22.66 -1.76
N SER A 198 -13.68 21.79 -1.70
CA SER A 198 -15.10 22.16 -1.57
C SER A 198 -15.93 20.91 -1.24
N HIS A 199 -15.68 20.28 -0.09
CA HIS A 199 -16.69 19.60 0.73
C HIS A 199 -15.99 18.95 1.94
N ARG A 200 -15.55 19.79 2.87
CA ARG A 200 -15.35 19.41 4.28
C ARG A 200 -16.15 20.38 5.13
N GLU A 201 -17.48 20.24 5.07
CA GLU A 201 -18.30 20.60 6.22
C GLU A 201 -18.53 19.35 7.05
N ARG A 202 -18.13 19.46 8.31
CA ARG A 202 -18.43 18.52 9.39
C ARG A 202 -19.93 18.23 9.41
N ASN A 203 -20.31 16.97 9.26
CA ASN A 203 -21.55 16.49 9.87
C ASN A 203 -21.36 15.06 10.41
N PRO A 204 -21.30 14.85 11.74
CA PRO A 204 -21.19 13.53 12.33
C PRO A 204 -22.60 12.99 12.52
N ARG A 205 -23.15 12.29 11.52
CA ARG A 205 -24.26 11.31 11.59
C ARG A 205 -24.79 11.03 10.17
N VAL A 206 -24.92 9.74 9.88
CA VAL A 206 -25.68 9.11 8.78
C VAL A 206 -25.03 9.11 7.37
N GLU A 207 -25.19 7.96 6.71
CA GLU A 207 -25.09 7.70 5.25
C GLU A 207 -23.77 7.19 4.66
N GLU A 208 -23.46 5.90 4.88
CA GLU A 208 -22.76 5.09 3.85
C GLU A 208 -23.46 3.74 3.68
N VAL A 209 -24.58 3.80 2.98
CA VAL A 209 -25.28 2.65 2.41
C VAL A 209 -25.15 2.82 0.90
N HIS A 210 -24.28 2.07 0.24
CA HIS A 210 -24.06 2.23 -1.19
C HIS A 210 -25.10 1.43 -1.98
N GLN A 211 -25.98 2.12 -2.71
CA GLN A 211 -26.88 1.49 -3.68
C GLN A 211 -26.09 1.05 -4.92
N LEU A 212 -26.25 -0.22 -5.31
CA LEU A 212 -25.73 -0.79 -6.54
C LEU A 212 -26.81 -0.74 -7.63
N ALA A 213 -26.39 -0.85 -8.90
CA ALA A 213 -27.22 -0.60 -10.08
C ALA A 213 -28.48 -1.48 -10.20
N ASP A 214 -28.59 -2.56 -9.43
CA ASP A 214 -29.65 -3.56 -9.53
C ASP A 214 -30.59 -3.60 -8.30
N GLY A 215 -30.65 -2.52 -7.51
CA GLY A 215 -31.51 -2.44 -6.31
C GLY A 215 -30.95 -3.19 -5.10
N GLU A 216 -29.68 -3.58 -5.18
CA GLU A 216 -28.89 -4.14 -4.09
C GLU A 216 -28.17 -3.05 -3.31
N VAL A 217 -27.86 -3.36 -2.05
CA VAL A 217 -27.29 -2.44 -1.10
C VAL A 217 -26.06 -3.07 -0.46
N CYS A 218 -24.93 -2.37 -0.54
CA CYS A 218 -23.67 -2.79 0.06
C CYS A 218 -23.50 -2.13 1.44
N ILE A 219 -23.36 -2.95 2.48
CA ILE A 219 -23.07 -2.51 3.85
C ILE A 219 -21.62 -2.88 4.19
N PRO A 220 -20.75 -1.90 4.52
CA PRO A 220 -19.41 -2.18 5.00
C PRO A 220 -19.48 -2.79 6.42
N LEU A 221 -18.95 -4.01 6.58
CA LEU A 221 -18.99 -4.75 7.84
C LEU A 221 -17.82 -4.41 8.78
N THR A 222 -16.90 -3.56 8.33
CA THR A 222 -15.70 -3.12 9.06
C THR A 222 -16.03 -2.44 10.39
N ARG A 223 -17.25 -1.92 10.56
CA ARG A 223 -17.73 -1.32 11.81
C ARG A 223 -18.30 -2.32 12.82
N TYR A 224 -18.67 -3.52 12.36
CA TYR A 224 -19.45 -4.49 13.14
C TYR A 224 -18.67 -5.76 13.50
N LEU A 225 -17.69 -6.14 12.68
CA LEU A 225 -16.90 -7.37 12.90
C LEU A 225 -15.51 -7.03 13.43
N LYS A 226 -15.15 -7.60 14.59
CA LYS A 226 -13.75 -7.63 15.03
C LYS A 226 -12.93 -8.34 13.95
N ALA A 227 -11.86 -7.68 13.51
CA ALA A 227 -11.01 -8.15 12.42
C ALA A 227 -10.53 -9.58 12.67
N THR A 228 -11.12 -10.53 11.94
CA THR A 228 -10.62 -11.91 11.85
C THR A 228 -10.22 -12.14 10.39
N PRO A 229 -9.18 -12.96 10.13
CA PRO A 229 -8.59 -13.12 8.79
C PRO A 229 -9.56 -13.63 7.72
N TYR A 230 -10.72 -14.15 8.11
CA TYR A 230 -11.71 -14.77 7.24
C TYR A 230 -13.07 -14.06 7.25
N ALA A 231 -13.19 -12.89 7.91
CA ALA A 231 -14.45 -12.15 7.94
C ALA A 231 -14.70 -11.43 6.61
N PRO A 232 -15.90 -11.55 6.01
CA PRO A 232 -16.27 -10.78 4.83
C PRO A 232 -16.25 -9.27 5.16
N ARG A 233 -15.61 -8.47 4.29
CA ARG A 233 -15.43 -7.02 4.49
C ARG A 233 -16.67 -6.19 4.12
N SER A 234 -17.58 -6.78 3.36
CA SER A 234 -18.83 -6.17 2.92
C SER A 234 -19.91 -7.25 2.76
N LEU A 235 -21.15 -6.88 3.03
CA LEU A 235 -22.32 -7.73 2.76
C LEU A 235 -23.13 -7.08 1.64
N VAL A 236 -23.43 -7.84 0.58
CA VAL A 236 -24.36 -7.41 -0.47
C VAL A 236 -25.70 -8.07 -0.20
N LEU A 237 -26.73 -7.26 -0.03
CA LEU A 237 -28.09 -7.69 0.25
C LEU A 237 -29.06 -7.00 -0.70
N SER A 238 -30.24 -7.60 -0.90
CA SER A 238 -31.37 -6.86 -1.47
C SER A 238 -31.71 -5.67 -0.58
N SER A 239 -32.21 -4.58 -1.18
CA SER A 239 -32.59 -3.35 -0.44
C SER A 239 -33.50 -3.62 0.77
N GLU A 240 -34.47 -4.53 0.63
CA GLU A 240 -35.37 -4.91 1.74
C GLU A 240 -34.62 -5.60 2.89
N SER A 241 -33.70 -6.52 2.58
CA SER A 241 -32.91 -7.24 3.58
C SER A 241 -31.86 -6.35 4.25
N ALA A 242 -31.29 -5.39 3.50
CA ALA A 242 -30.34 -4.41 4.03
C ALA A 242 -31.01 -3.49 5.07
N HIS A 243 -32.19 -2.96 4.77
CA HIS A 243 -32.95 -2.12 5.71
C HIS A 243 -33.34 -2.87 6.99
N ARG A 244 -33.76 -4.14 6.85
CA ARG A 244 -34.12 -4.99 8.00
C ARG A 244 -32.92 -5.24 8.91
N LEU A 245 -31.78 -5.63 8.34
CA LEU A 245 -30.54 -5.85 9.08
C LEU A 245 -30.03 -4.58 9.77
N HIS A 246 -30.14 -3.42 9.11
CA HIS A 246 -29.76 -2.14 9.70
C HIS A 246 -30.63 -1.77 10.90
N ALA A 247 -31.95 -1.96 10.81
CA ALA A 247 -32.88 -1.72 11.91
C ALA A 247 -32.56 -2.63 13.11
N ASP A 248 -32.34 -3.92 12.87
CA ASP A 248 -32.02 -4.90 13.92
C ASP A 248 -30.68 -4.59 14.60
N LEU A 249 -29.63 -4.28 13.83
CA LEU A 249 -28.32 -3.91 14.39
C LEU A 249 -28.39 -2.61 15.20
N THR A 250 -29.16 -1.62 14.74
CA THR A 250 -29.34 -0.36 15.47
C THR A 250 -30.04 -0.61 16.81
N ALA A 251 -31.11 -1.41 16.81
CA ALA A 251 -31.81 -1.76 18.04
C ALA A 251 -30.91 -2.50 19.04
N VAL A 252 -30.05 -3.42 18.57
CA VAL A 252 -29.08 -4.13 19.42
C VAL A 252 -28.02 -3.18 19.98
N LEU A 253 -27.51 -2.25 19.17
CA LEU A 253 -26.51 -1.29 19.62
C LEU A 253 -27.07 -0.29 20.64
N ASP A 254 -28.32 0.17 20.46
CA ASP A 254 -28.99 1.02 21.44
C ASP A 254 -29.23 0.29 22.77
N GLN A 255 -29.61 -0.99 22.72
CA GLN A 255 -29.72 -1.82 23.92
C GLN A 255 -28.38 -2.00 24.65
N LEU A 256 -27.29 -2.25 23.91
CA LEU A 256 -25.94 -2.38 24.49
C LEU A 256 -25.49 -1.06 25.12
N ALA A 257 -25.75 0.08 24.48
CA ALA A 257 -25.42 1.41 25.00
C ALA A 257 -26.18 1.76 26.30
N HIS A 258 -27.33 1.14 26.55
CA HIS A 258 -28.13 1.35 27.76
C HIS A 258 -27.80 0.35 28.89
N THR A 259 -26.95 -0.66 28.63
CA THR A 259 -26.55 -1.65 29.65
C THR A 259 -25.27 -1.23 30.40
N GLU A 260 -24.59 -0.17 29.98
CA GLU A 260 -23.35 0.35 30.60
C GLU A 260 -23.57 1.56 31.54
N GLN A 261 -24.81 1.83 31.97
CA GLN A 261 -25.15 2.81 33.03
C GLN A 261 -25.76 2.12 34.24
#